data_AF-A0A7W1XYT8-F1
#
_entry.id   AF-A0A7W1XYT8-F1
#
_cell.length_a   1.000
_cell.length_b   1.000
_cell.length_c   1.000
_cell.angle_alpha   90.00
_cell.angle_beta   90.00
_cell.angle_gamma   90.00
#
_symmetry.space_group_name_H-M   'P 1'
#
loop_
_entity.id
_entity.type
_entity.pdbx_description
1 polymer ?
#
loop_
_entity_poly.entity_id
_entity_poly.type
_entity_poly.pdbx_seq_one_letter_code
_entity_poly.pdbx_strand_id
1 'polypeptide(L)'
;MTGKPLCLLPLFLTICVLLDGSVFGADPALRPGYEQIALENCKVRIHGGQISRVPKALFDRVVSDLHEVRQWLQVEPKKTPIVFVEYGRTAFLAALEHLNLNEVPAWVPALALPSRGIAVIDLESMIRDPGRGFTTLRHEVVHLVLGESGASLPRWVHEGLAQSLARQIPDPGKRREIALFARRGGLVPIHEMDQYLPRSHDRATTLYAVAALFTEWTRQTWGEEFHARILKRCNPSTTWARAFEMESGVSPEVAFDRWQATFGSQVLWPGLLLDILTSWKSIAVLVIVAAVVQGIRRRRALDRMRRLEELEEQQSWPSQKFPTSDGQNTKD
;
A
#
# COMPACT_ATOMS: atom_id res chain seq x y z
N MET A 1 -2.37 4.44 36.83
CA MET A 1 -3.61 3.85 36.26
C MET A 1 -4.10 4.84 35.22
N THR A 2 -4.17 4.63 33.90
CA THR A 2 -4.12 3.51 32.96
C THR A 2 -3.85 4.19 31.61
N GLY A 3 -2.76 3.93 30.88
CA GLY A 3 -2.70 2.81 29.95
C GLY A 3 -3.55 3.05 28.69
N LYS A 4 -2.94 3.55 27.61
CA LYS A 4 -3.38 3.31 26.23
C LYS A 4 -2.15 3.00 25.36
N PRO A 5 -2.15 1.92 24.58
CA PRO A 5 -0.99 1.51 23.79
C PRO A 5 -0.95 2.32 22.49
N LEU A 6 0.17 3.02 22.24
CA LEU A 6 0.50 3.46 20.89
C LEU A 6 0.86 2.22 20.08
N CYS A 7 -0.02 1.86 19.15
CA CYS A 7 0.23 0.82 18.17
C CYS A 7 1.26 1.37 17.17
N LEU A 8 2.53 1.08 17.44
CA LEU A 8 3.66 1.30 16.52
C LEU A 8 3.54 0.29 15.37
N LEU A 9 2.93 0.71 14.27
CA LEU A 9 3.14 0.06 12.98
C LEU A 9 4.51 0.52 12.47
N PRO A 10 5.48 -0.38 12.23
CA PRO A 10 6.71 0.07 11.62
C PRO A 10 6.40 0.29 10.13
N LEU A 11 6.81 1.42 9.56
CA LEU A 11 6.56 1.75 8.15
C LEU A 11 7.93 1.80 7.47
N PHE A 12 8.17 0.89 6.54
CA PHE A 12 9.42 0.76 5.80
C PHE A 12 9.33 1.57 4.52
N LEU A 13 10.36 2.37 4.24
CA LEU A 13 10.22 3.42 3.26
C LEU A 13 11.53 3.63 2.48
N THR A 14 11.60 3.01 1.31
CA THR A 14 12.62 3.24 0.27
C THR A 14 12.48 4.62 -0.35
N ILE A 15 13.61 5.26 -0.66
CA ILE A 15 13.62 6.39 -1.60
C ILE A 15 14.21 5.96 -2.93
N CYS A 16 13.64 6.49 -3.99
CA CYS A 16 14.26 6.55 -5.29
C CYS A 16 14.44 7.99 -5.74
N VAL A 17 15.70 8.43 -5.76
CA VAL A 17 16.09 9.68 -6.40
C VAL A 17 16.50 9.33 -7.83
N LEU A 18 15.55 9.47 -8.76
CA LEU A 18 15.83 9.46 -10.20
C LEU A 18 16.30 10.86 -10.60
N LEU A 19 17.60 11.00 -10.84
CA LEU A 19 18.17 12.14 -11.55
C LEU A 19 18.16 11.83 -13.05
N ASP A 20 17.47 12.68 -13.81
CA ASP A 20 17.42 12.70 -15.27
C ASP A 20 18.82 12.89 -15.88
N GLY A 21 18.99 12.34 -17.09
CA GLY A 21 19.98 12.81 -18.06
C GLY A 21 21.32 12.08 -18.06
N SER A 22 21.43 11.07 -18.92
CA SER A 22 22.61 10.67 -19.69
C SER A 22 23.98 11.23 -19.24
N VAL A 23 24.62 10.59 -18.27
CA VAL A 23 26.10 10.47 -18.21
C VAL A 23 26.41 9.10 -17.65
N PHE A 24 26.91 8.21 -18.51
CA PHE A 24 27.59 6.99 -18.09
C PHE A 24 28.92 7.40 -17.44
N GLY A 25 28.86 7.73 -16.15
CA GLY A 25 30.03 8.10 -15.36
C GLY A 25 30.88 6.87 -15.02
N ALA A 26 32.19 7.07 -14.86
CA ALA A 26 33.07 6.08 -14.25
C ALA A 26 32.55 5.68 -12.86
N ASP A 27 32.86 4.45 -12.42
CA ASP A 27 32.57 3.99 -11.07
C ASP A 27 33.05 5.06 -10.06
N PRO A 28 32.23 5.42 -9.04
CA PRO A 28 32.65 6.38 -8.03
C PRO A 28 33.94 5.90 -7.39
N ALA A 29 34.83 6.84 -7.01
CA ALA A 29 36.07 6.50 -6.32
C ALA A 29 35.76 5.70 -5.04
N LEU A 30 36.63 4.72 -4.73
CA LEU A 30 36.53 3.97 -3.48
C LEU A 30 36.82 4.92 -2.32
N ARG A 31 35.94 4.93 -1.31
CA ARG A 31 36.09 5.77 -0.12
C ARG A 31 37.27 5.27 0.72
N PRO A 32 38.05 6.16 1.37
CA PRO A 32 39.07 5.74 2.32
C PRO A 32 38.50 4.82 3.41
N GLY A 33 39.19 3.73 3.71
CA GLY A 33 38.74 2.73 4.70
C GLY A 33 37.66 1.76 4.18
N TYR A 34 37.20 1.90 2.94
CA TYR A 34 36.27 0.94 2.31
C TYR A 34 37.03 -0.17 1.61
N GLU A 35 36.48 -1.35 1.72
CA GLU A 35 36.85 -2.52 0.94
C GLU A 35 35.78 -2.77 -0.13
N GLN A 36 36.21 -3.33 -1.24
CA GLN A 36 35.31 -3.76 -2.32
C GLN A 36 35.33 -5.28 -2.43
N ILE A 37 34.17 -5.88 -2.22
CA ILE A 37 33.94 -7.31 -2.37
C ILE A 37 33.30 -7.52 -3.74
N ALA A 38 33.96 -8.28 -4.61
CA ALA A 38 33.37 -8.70 -5.88
C ALA A 38 32.45 -9.90 -5.62
N LEU A 39 31.17 -9.76 -5.97
CA LEU A 39 30.18 -10.83 -5.94
C LEU A 39 29.78 -11.21 -7.36
N GLU A 40 28.96 -12.25 -7.49
CA GLU A 40 28.39 -12.62 -8.77
C GLU A 40 27.46 -11.49 -9.27
N ASN A 41 27.83 -10.87 -10.39
CA ASN A 41 27.08 -9.82 -11.07
C ASN A 41 26.89 -8.49 -10.31
N CYS A 42 27.57 -8.26 -9.18
CA CYS A 42 27.61 -6.97 -8.48
C CYS A 42 28.90 -6.78 -7.68
N LYS A 43 29.14 -5.54 -7.23
CA LYS A 43 30.23 -5.18 -6.31
C LYS A 43 29.60 -4.66 -5.02
N VAL A 44 30.08 -5.12 -3.87
CA VAL A 44 29.70 -4.53 -2.58
C VAL A 44 30.84 -3.67 -2.07
N ARG A 45 30.51 -2.47 -1.59
CA ARG A 45 31.45 -1.58 -0.92
C ARG A 45 31.04 -1.39 0.53
N ILE A 46 31.97 -1.61 1.43
CA ILE A 46 31.72 -1.54 2.87
C ILE A 46 32.98 -1.06 3.59
N HIS A 47 32.82 -0.30 4.66
CA HIS A 47 33.93 0.07 5.52
C HIS A 47 34.56 -1.18 6.17
N GLY A 48 35.88 -1.36 6.07
CA GLY A 48 36.57 -2.60 6.49
C GLY A 48 36.26 -3.01 7.93
N GLY A 49 36.19 -2.02 8.85
CA GLY A 49 35.81 -2.24 10.24
C GLY A 49 34.36 -2.72 10.49
N GLN A 50 33.51 -2.76 9.45
CA GLN A 50 32.11 -3.19 9.52
C GLN A 50 31.86 -4.56 8.87
N ILE A 51 32.82 -5.12 8.13
CA ILE A 51 32.65 -6.37 7.37
C ILE A 51 32.18 -7.52 8.26
N SER A 52 32.76 -7.65 9.46
CA SER A 52 32.40 -8.68 10.44
C SER A 52 30.96 -8.58 10.95
N ARG A 53 30.28 -7.44 10.75
CA ARG A 53 28.89 -7.21 11.16
C ARG A 53 27.88 -7.56 10.07
N VAL A 54 28.32 -7.80 8.83
CA VAL A 54 27.40 -8.12 7.74
C VAL A 54 27.06 -9.60 7.75
N PRO A 55 25.77 -9.97 7.87
CA PRO A 55 25.36 -11.35 7.69
C PRO A 55 25.64 -11.81 6.26
N LYS A 56 26.27 -12.98 6.08
CA LYS A 56 26.52 -13.57 4.75
C LYS A 56 25.24 -13.66 3.90
N ALA A 57 24.10 -13.94 4.56
CA ALA A 57 22.79 -13.99 3.93
C ALA A 57 22.41 -12.69 3.17
N LEU A 58 22.96 -11.53 3.56
CA LEU A 58 22.74 -10.28 2.81
C LEU A 58 23.39 -10.34 1.42
N PHE A 59 24.64 -10.81 1.32
CA PHE A 59 25.34 -10.93 0.04
C PHE A 59 24.63 -11.92 -0.88
N ASP A 60 24.29 -13.09 -0.35
CA ASP A 60 23.54 -14.12 -1.08
C ASP A 60 22.19 -13.56 -1.56
N ARG A 61 21.52 -12.75 -0.72
CA ARG A 61 20.25 -12.12 -1.07
C ARG A 61 20.37 -11.11 -2.19
N VAL A 62 21.38 -10.22 -2.16
CA VAL A 62 21.61 -9.22 -3.22
C VAL A 62 21.83 -9.91 -4.57
N VAL A 63 22.65 -10.97 -4.60
CA VAL A 63 22.94 -11.73 -5.82
C VAL A 63 21.68 -12.42 -6.34
N SER A 64 20.94 -13.11 -5.46
CA SER A 64 19.69 -13.78 -5.83
C SER A 64 18.63 -12.80 -6.35
N ASP A 65 18.40 -11.69 -5.65
CA ASP A 65 17.41 -10.69 -6.06
C ASP A 65 17.80 -10.06 -7.41
N LEU A 66 19.07 -9.76 -7.66
CA LEU A 66 19.52 -9.24 -8.96
C LEU A 66 19.28 -10.25 -10.09
N HIS A 67 19.60 -11.52 -9.86
CA HIS A 67 19.38 -12.58 -10.85
C HIS A 67 17.90 -12.76 -11.16
N GLU A 68 17.07 -12.94 -10.13
CA GLU A 68 15.64 -13.15 -10.26
C GLU A 68 14.95 -11.96 -10.93
N VAL A 69 15.26 -10.74 -10.52
CA VAL A 69 14.61 -9.54 -11.07
C VAL A 69 15.01 -9.32 -12.53
N ARG A 70 16.27 -9.58 -12.91
CA ARG A 70 16.70 -9.52 -14.32
C ARG A 70 15.97 -10.55 -15.18
N GLN A 71 15.85 -11.79 -14.70
CA GLN A 71 15.06 -12.82 -15.39
C GLN A 71 13.62 -12.38 -15.56
N TRP A 72 13.02 -11.88 -14.47
CA TRP A 72 11.63 -11.49 -14.42
C TRP A 72 11.30 -10.31 -15.34
N LEU A 73 12.19 -9.31 -15.42
CA LEU A 73 12.04 -8.16 -16.32
C LEU A 73 12.64 -8.40 -17.72
N GLN A 74 13.27 -9.55 -17.95
CA GLN A 74 14.04 -9.88 -19.15
C GLN A 74 15.04 -8.78 -19.54
N VAL A 75 15.72 -8.22 -18.53
CA VAL A 75 16.70 -7.15 -18.71
C VAL A 75 18.11 -7.71 -18.65
N GLU A 76 18.86 -7.50 -19.74
CA GLU A 76 20.27 -7.86 -19.81
C GLU A 76 21.13 -6.87 -19.00
N PRO A 77 22.11 -7.36 -18.22
CA PRO A 77 22.98 -6.51 -17.42
C PRO A 77 23.88 -5.64 -18.31
N LYS A 78 23.71 -4.31 -18.25
CA LYS A 78 24.57 -3.36 -18.97
C LYS A 78 25.78 -2.89 -18.16
N LYS A 79 25.73 -3.03 -16.84
CA LYS A 79 26.78 -2.62 -15.91
C LYS A 79 26.77 -3.53 -14.68
N THR A 80 27.87 -3.53 -13.94
CA THR A 80 27.96 -4.20 -12.65
C THR A 80 27.49 -3.23 -11.56
N PRO A 81 26.34 -3.46 -10.89
CA PRO A 81 25.86 -2.56 -9.86
C PRO A 81 26.80 -2.52 -8.66
N ILE A 82 26.87 -1.37 -8.00
CA ILE A 82 27.64 -1.16 -6.77
C ILE A 82 26.67 -0.98 -5.61
N VAL A 83 26.77 -1.84 -4.61
CA VAL A 83 25.94 -1.77 -3.41
C VAL A 83 26.80 -1.32 -2.23
N PHE A 84 26.52 -0.13 -1.71
CA PHE A 84 27.10 0.36 -0.46
C PHE A 84 26.32 -0.23 0.71
N VAL A 85 27.02 -0.90 1.63
CA VAL A 85 26.44 -1.43 2.86
C VAL A 85 27.02 -0.66 4.02
N GLU A 86 26.16 0.10 4.70
CA GLU A 86 26.55 1.04 5.75
C GLU A 86 25.90 0.63 7.07
N TYR A 87 26.69 0.49 8.13
CA TYR A 87 26.14 0.23 9.46
C TYR A 87 25.77 1.55 10.16
N GLY A 88 24.46 1.81 10.22
CA GLY A 88 23.87 2.90 10.98
C GLY A 88 23.79 4.22 10.23
N ARG A 89 22.92 5.10 10.74
CA ARG A 89 22.45 6.29 10.01
C ARG A 89 23.56 7.26 9.60
N THR A 90 24.55 7.48 10.47
CA THR A 90 25.66 8.40 10.20
C THR A 90 26.53 7.91 9.03
N ALA A 91 26.83 6.61 8.98
CA ALA A 91 27.60 6.02 7.89
C ALA A 91 26.81 6.06 6.58
N PHE A 92 25.51 5.78 6.65
CA PHE A 92 24.59 5.90 5.51
C PHE A 92 24.57 7.31 4.92
N LEU A 93 24.39 8.35 5.74
CA LEU A 93 24.40 9.74 5.28
C LEU A 93 25.75 10.16 4.70
N ALA A 94 26.86 9.73 5.31
CA ALA A 94 28.20 10.01 4.79
C ALA A 94 28.46 9.33 3.43
N ALA A 95 27.86 8.16 3.18
CA ALA A 95 27.92 7.50 1.87
C ALA A 95 27.13 8.27 0.82
N LEU A 96 25.97 8.81 1.18
CA LEU A 96 25.17 9.64 0.30
C LEU A 96 25.87 10.96 -0.05
N GLU A 97 26.47 11.63 0.93
CA GLU A 97 27.26 12.84 0.73
C GLU A 97 28.44 12.58 -0.23
N HIS A 98 29.15 11.45 -0.06
CA HIS A 98 30.21 11.02 -0.98
C HIS A 98 29.71 10.80 -2.42
N LEU A 99 28.44 10.41 -2.57
CA LEU A 99 27.78 10.27 -3.87
C LEU A 99 27.15 11.58 -4.37
N ASN A 100 27.46 12.72 -3.73
CA ASN A 100 26.93 14.05 -4.00
C ASN A 100 25.39 14.13 -3.84
N LEU A 101 24.85 13.45 -2.83
CA LEU A 101 23.45 13.52 -2.43
C LEU A 101 23.32 14.13 -1.04
N ASN A 102 22.96 15.41 -1.00
CA ASN A 102 22.96 16.17 0.25
C ASN A 102 21.58 16.23 0.92
N GLU A 103 20.51 15.82 0.23
CA GLU A 103 19.13 15.87 0.73
C GLU A 103 18.45 14.51 0.58
N VAL A 104 18.42 13.73 1.66
CA VAL A 104 17.68 12.47 1.74
C VAL A 104 16.86 12.47 3.04
N PRO A 105 15.53 12.25 2.98
CA PRO A 105 14.68 12.14 4.15
C PRO A 105 15.25 11.25 5.26
N ALA A 106 15.01 11.65 6.51
CA ALA A 106 15.64 11.07 7.70
C ALA A 106 15.30 9.59 7.93
N TRP A 107 14.18 9.11 7.40
CA TRP A 107 13.57 7.83 7.74
C TRP A 107 13.92 6.67 6.79
N VAL A 108 14.83 6.90 5.85
CA VAL A 108 15.06 6.04 4.67
C VAL A 108 16.11 4.97 4.96
N PRO A 109 15.77 3.67 4.92
CA PRO A 109 16.72 2.62 5.22
C PRO A 109 17.53 2.17 3.99
N ALA A 110 17.12 2.55 2.77
CA ALA A 110 17.87 2.27 1.55
C ALA A 110 17.50 3.23 0.41
N LEU A 111 18.43 3.41 -0.53
CA LEU A 111 18.30 4.30 -1.68
C LEU A 111 18.97 3.69 -2.91
N ALA A 112 18.24 3.64 -4.03
CA ALA A 112 18.80 3.36 -5.35
C ALA A 112 19.04 4.63 -6.17
N LEU A 113 20.13 4.61 -6.96
CA LEU A 113 20.49 5.53 -8.03
C LEU A 113 20.57 4.74 -9.36
N PRO A 114 19.43 4.50 -10.03
CA PRO A 114 19.34 3.63 -11.20
C PRO A 114 20.28 4.01 -12.35
N SER A 115 20.35 5.31 -12.66
CA SER A 115 21.21 5.82 -13.73
C SER A 115 22.69 5.55 -13.46
N ARG A 116 23.11 5.59 -12.19
CA ARG A 116 24.50 5.29 -11.76
C ARG A 116 24.73 3.81 -11.45
N GLY A 117 23.67 3.02 -11.27
CA GLY A 117 23.80 1.59 -10.93
C GLY A 117 24.29 1.40 -9.50
N ILE A 118 23.92 2.32 -8.61
CA ILE A 118 24.39 2.34 -7.23
C ILE A 118 23.18 2.17 -6.32
N ALA A 119 23.30 1.32 -5.30
CA ALA A 119 22.37 1.29 -4.18
C ALA A 119 23.14 1.53 -2.88
N VAL A 120 22.50 2.19 -1.91
CA VAL A 120 23.03 2.42 -0.57
C VAL A 120 22.05 1.84 0.43
N ILE A 121 22.55 1.06 1.38
CA ILE A 121 21.75 0.30 2.34
C ILE A 121 22.20 0.63 3.76
N ASP A 122 21.23 0.92 4.64
CA ASP A 122 21.42 0.94 6.09
C ASP A 122 21.23 -0.46 6.67
N LEU A 123 22.36 -1.11 6.97
CA LEU A 123 22.42 -2.45 7.54
C LEU A 123 21.79 -2.52 8.93
N GLU A 124 21.88 -1.46 9.74
CA GLU A 124 21.30 -1.44 11.08
C GLU A 124 19.77 -1.53 10.99
N SER A 125 19.17 -0.80 10.05
CA SER A 125 17.73 -0.88 9.80
C SER A 125 17.30 -2.25 9.27
N MET A 126 18.12 -2.91 8.44
CA MET A 126 17.82 -4.26 7.96
C MET A 126 17.89 -5.31 9.07
N ILE A 127 18.87 -5.22 9.97
CA ILE A 127 19.00 -6.16 11.09
C ILE A 127 17.83 -6.01 12.07
N ARG A 128 17.34 -4.77 12.27
CA ARG A 128 16.24 -4.48 13.21
C ARG A 128 14.91 -5.13 12.82
N ASP A 129 14.60 -5.23 11.54
CA ASP A 129 13.44 -5.98 11.02
C ASP A 129 13.82 -6.60 9.66
N PRO A 130 14.36 -7.84 9.68
CA PRO A 130 14.89 -8.50 8.50
C PRO A 130 13.85 -8.77 7.41
N GLY A 131 12.62 -9.08 7.81
CA GLY A 131 11.54 -9.39 6.87
C GLY A 131 11.27 -8.20 5.95
N ARG A 132 11.20 -7.00 6.52
CA ARG A 132 11.02 -5.77 5.73
C ARG A 132 12.31 -5.19 5.18
N GLY A 133 13.44 -5.45 5.82
CA GLY A 133 14.77 -5.16 5.28
C GLY A 133 14.97 -5.83 3.93
N PHE A 134 14.64 -7.12 3.79
CA PHE A 134 14.79 -7.85 2.53
C PHE A 134 13.80 -7.43 1.45
N THR A 135 12.55 -7.05 1.80
CA THR A 135 11.64 -6.50 0.78
C THR A 135 12.10 -5.11 0.32
N THR A 136 12.62 -4.29 1.23
CA THR A 136 13.25 -2.99 0.88
C THR A 136 14.47 -3.20 -0.02
N LEU A 137 15.33 -4.17 0.29
CA LEU A 137 16.46 -4.52 -0.57
C LEU A 137 16.01 -4.89 -1.98
N ARG A 138 15.04 -5.80 -2.08
CA ARG A 138 14.50 -6.23 -3.37
C ARG A 138 13.91 -5.05 -4.14
N HIS A 139 13.25 -4.11 -3.45
CA HIS A 139 12.75 -2.88 -4.05
C HIS A 139 13.89 -2.05 -4.68
N GLU A 140 15.00 -1.80 -3.97
CA GLU A 140 16.15 -1.08 -4.55
C GLU A 140 16.75 -1.82 -5.75
N VAL A 141 16.83 -3.16 -5.67
CA VAL A 141 17.35 -4.00 -6.75
C VAL A 141 16.49 -3.86 -8.00
N VAL A 142 15.16 -3.78 -7.87
CA VAL A 142 14.28 -3.53 -9.02
C VAL A 142 14.62 -2.20 -9.69
N HIS A 143 14.87 -1.15 -8.92
CA HIS A 143 15.28 0.12 -9.49
C HIS A 143 16.62 0.05 -10.21
N LEU A 144 17.59 -0.70 -9.68
CA LEU A 144 18.87 -0.95 -10.37
C LEU A 144 18.66 -1.63 -11.73
N VAL A 145 17.86 -2.70 -11.76
CA VAL A 145 17.57 -3.45 -13.00
C VAL A 145 16.76 -2.60 -13.99
N LEU A 146 15.80 -1.81 -13.52
CA LEU A 146 15.10 -0.85 -14.39
C LEU A 146 16.06 0.18 -14.98
N GLY A 147 17.07 0.62 -14.22
CA GLY A 147 18.15 1.47 -14.73
C GLY A 147 19.00 0.80 -15.82
N GLU A 148 19.16 -0.53 -15.78
CA GLU A 148 19.86 -1.31 -16.81
C GLU A 148 19.05 -1.40 -18.11
N SER A 149 17.71 -1.39 -18.04
CA SER A 149 16.85 -1.40 -19.23
C SER A 149 17.15 -0.21 -20.15
N GLY A 150 17.52 0.94 -19.59
CA GLY A 150 17.73 2.19 -20.32
C GLY A 150 16.43 2.80 -20.87
N ALA A 151 15.28 2.23 -20.53
CA ALA A 151 13.99 2.81 -20.85
C ALA A 151 13.75 4.07 -19.99
N SER A 152 13.25 5.13 -20.62
CA SER A 152 12.69 6.27 -19.87
C SER A 152 11.29 5.90 -19.43
N LEU A 153 11.10 5.74 -18.13
CA LEU A 153 9.83 5.33 -17.52
C LEU A 153 9.27 6.47 -16.66
N PRO A 154 7.94 6.64 -16.64
CA PRO A 154 7.28 7.47 -15.64
C PRO A 154 7.66 7.02 -14.22
N ARG A 155 7.72 7.97 -13.28
CA ARG A 155 8.14 7.66 -11.91
C ARG A 155 7.20 6.68 -11.23
N TRP A 156 5.89 6.83 -11.45
CA TRP A 156 4.91 5.88 -10.91
C TRP A 156 5.16 4.44 -11.42
N VAL A 157 5.68 4.25 -12.64
CA VAL A 157 6.00 2.92 -13.18
C VAL A 157 7.18 2.30 -12.45
N HIS A 158 8.25 3.08 -12.24
CA HIS A 158 9.41 2.64 -11.46
C HIS A 158 8.98 2.09 -10.11
N GLU A 159 8.15 2.85 -9.41
CA GLU A 159 7.78 2.59 -8.03
C GLU A 159 6.72 1.48 -7.94
N GLY A 160 5.77 1.44 -8.88
CA GLY A 160 4.80 0.36 -8.99
C GLY A 160 5.44 -0.99 -9.27
N LEU A 161 6.43 -1.06 -10.18
CA LEU A 161 7.20 -2.28 -10.44
C LEU A 161 8.06 -2.69 -9.24
N ALA A 162 8.74 -1.73 -8.61
CA ALA A 162 9.54 -2.01 -7.43
C ALA A 162 8.70 -2.54 -6.26
N GLN A 163 7.54 -1.93 -5.98
CA GLN A 163 6.62 -2.43 -4.94
C GLN A 163 6.00 -3.78 -5.29
N SER A 164 5.57 -3.97 -6.54
CA SER A 164 4.97 -5.23 -7.01
C SER A 164 5.98 -6.39 -6.87
N LEU A 165 7.20 -6.23 -7.40
CA LEU A 165 8.22 -7.30 -7.38
C LEU A 165 8.87 -7.50 -6.02
N ALA A 166 8.93 -6.46 -5.19
CA ALA A 166 9.31 -6.58 -3.79
C ALA A 166 8.22 -7.18 -2.90
N ARG A 167 7.03 -7.47 -3.45
CA ARG A 167 5.83 -7.90 -2.71
C ARG A 167 5.45 -6.96 -1.57
N GLN A 168 5.67 -5.66 -1.77
CA GLN A 168 5.23 -4.60 -0.87
C GLN A 168 3.77 -4.27 -1.14
N ILE A 169 2.91 -5.23 -0.81
CA ILE A 169 1.47 -5.13 -1.06
C ILE A 169 0.85 -4.17 -0.04
N PRO A 170 0.01 -3.21 -0.47
CA PRO A 170 -0.73 -2.36 0.46
C PRO A 170 -1.59 -3.20 1.42
N ASP A 171 -1.65 -2.79 2.69
CA ASP A 171 -2.46 -3.49 3.68
C ASP A 171 -3.96 -3.47 3.32
N PRO A 172 -4.78 -4.39 3.86
CA PRO A 172 -6.20 -4.46 3.55
C PRO A 172 -6.96 -3.16 3.79
N GLY A 173 -6.58 -2.38 4.80
CA GLY A 173 -7.16 -1.07 5.11
C GLY A 173 -6.87 -0.05 4.01
N LYS A 174 -5.61 0.05 3.59
CA LYS A 174 -5.19 0.92 2.47
C LYS A 174 -5.84 0.49 1.15
N ARG A 175 -5.92 -0.81 0.85
CA ARG A 175 -6.62 -1.32 -0.34
C ARG A 175 -8.10 -0.91 -0.33
N ARG A 176 -8.76 -1.00 0.82
CA ARG A 176 -10.15 -0.56 0.99
C ARG A 176 -10.31 0.95 0.78
N GLU A 177 -9.41 1.74 1.35
CA GLU A 177 -9.39 3.19 1.16
C GLU A 177 -9.29 3.55 -0.33
N ILE A 178 -8.35 2.95 -1.06
CA ILE A 178 -8.18 3.15 -2.50
C ILE A 178 -9.42 2.71 -3.29
N ALA A 179 -10.03 1.58 -2.94
CA ALA A 179 -11.24 1.10 -3.61
C ALA A 179 -12.42 2.07 -3.45
N LEU A 180 -12.55 2.70 -2.28
CA LEU A 180 -13.57 3.73 -2.04
C LEU A 180 -13.31 5.01 -2.86
N PHE A 181 -12.04 5.44 -3.00
CA PHE A 181 -11.68 6.55 -3.87
C PHE A 181 -11.92 6.22 -5.34
N ALA A 182 -11.51 5.03 -5.79
CA ALA A 182 -11.73 4.51 -7.14
C ALA A 182 -13.22 4.58 -7.53
N ARG A 183 -14.10 4.07 -6.66
CA ARG A 183 -15.56 4.05 -6.87
C ARG A 183 -16.17 5.45 -7.01
N ARG A 184 -15.57 6.47 -6.39
CA ARG A 184 -16.06 7.86 -6.44
C ARG A 184 -15.45 8.67 -7.58
N GLY A 185 -14.60 8.08 -8.42
CA GLY A 185 -13.86 8.83 -9.44
C GLY A 185 -12.76 9.72 -8.86
N GLY A 186 -12.34 9.49 -7.61
CA GLY A 186 -11.44 10.39 -6.86
C GLY A 186 -9.96 10.01 -6.88
N LEU A 187 -9.55 9.08 -7.75
CA LEU A 187 -8.13 8.78 -7.93
C LEU A 187 -7.48 9.83 -8.83
N VAL A 188 -6.21 10.13 -8.57
CA VAL A 188 -5.40 10.97 -9.45
C VAL A 188 -5.26 10.26 -10.81
N PRO A 189 -5.54 10.94 -11.94
CA PRO A 189 -5.35 10.37 -13.27
C PRO A 189 -3.90 9.91 -13.48
N ILE A 190 -3.71 8.80 -14.19
CA ILE A 190 -2.39 8.18 -14.34
C ILE A 190 -1.33 9.10 -14.95
N HIS A 191 -1.73 9.97 -15.89
CA HIS A 191 -0.84 10.93 -16.54
C HIS A 191 -0.41 12.09 -15.64
N GLU A 192 -1.13 12.33 -14.54
CA GLU A 192 -0.80 13.37 -13.57
C GLU A 192 -0.04 12.81 -12.35
N MET A 193 -0.01 11.49 -12.15
CA MET A 193 0.57 10.87 -10.95
C MET A 193 2.01 11.33 -10.68
N ASP A 194 2.82 11.50 -11.72
CA ASP A 194 4.21 11.96 -11.60
C ASP A 194 4.34 13.38 -11.05
N GLN A 195 3.35 14.24 -11.27
CA GLN A 195 3.32 15.61 -10.75
C GLN A 195 3.04 15.64 -9.24
N TYR A 196 2.22 14.69 -8.77
CA TYR A 196 1.79 14.62 -7.38
C TYR A 196 2.64 13.69 -6.53
N LEU A 197 3.50 12.88 -7.13
CA LEU A 197 4.51 12.09 -6.44
C LEU A 197 5.59 13.03 -5.89
N PRO A 198 5.59 13.37 -4.59
CA PRO A 198 6.61 14.23 -3.99
C PRO A 198 7.95 13.50 -3.97
N ARG A 199 9.05 14.26 -3.97
CA ARG A 199 10.41 13.70 -3.80
C ARG A 199 10.63 13.14 -2.37
N SER A 200 9.76 13.47 -1.42
CA SER A 200 9.72 12.96 -0.04
C SER A 200 8.32 12.41 0.31
N HIS A 201 8.29 11.20 0.87
CA HIS A 201 7.19 10.24 0.71
C HIS A 201 6.05 10.32 1.74
N ASP A 202 6.13 11.20 2.74
CA ASP A 202 5.21 11.19 3.89
C ASP A 202 3.75 11.54 3.53
N ARG A 203 3.50 12.11 2.34
CA ARG A 203 2.15 12.36 1.79
C ARG A 203 1.74 11.45 0.61
N ALA A 204 2.61 10.53 0.15
CA ALA A 204 2.45 9.85 -1.14
C ALA A 204 2.15 8.35 -1.08
N THR A 205 2.03 7.77 0.11
CA THR A 205 1.77 6.33 0.29
C THR A 205 0.57 5.84 -0.52
N THR A 206 -0.46 6.67 -0.70
CA THR A 206 -1.63 6.30 -1.51
C THR A 206 -1.34 6.23 -3.00
N LEU A 207 -0.57 7.17 -3.57
CA LEU A 207 -0.21 7.14 -5.00
C LEU A 207 0.70 5.96 -5.33
N TYR A 208 1.65 5.66 -4.46
CA TYR A 208 2.49 4.48 -4.60
C TYR A 208 1.69 3.18 -4.52
N ALA A 209 0.79 3.07 -3.54
CA ALA A 209 -0.11 1.94 -3.44
C ALA A 209 -1.02 1.80 -4.68
N VAL A 210 -1.50 2.90 -5.25
CA VAL A 210 -2.25 2.91 -6.53
C VAL A 210 -1.37 2.39 -7.66
N ALA A 211 -0.14 2.89 -7.79
CA ALA A 211 0.81 2.45 -8.81
C ALA A 211 1.08 0.94 -8.70
N ALA A 212 1.36 0.43 -7.50
CA ALA A 212 1.60 -1.00 -7.28
C ALA A 212 0.37 -1.87 -7.60
N LEU A 213 -0.82 -1.46 -7.17
CA LEU A 213 -2.06 -2.19 -7.45
C LEU A 213 -2.40 -2.19 -8.95
N PHE A 214 -2.16 -1.08 -9.64
CA PHE A 214 -2.35 -0.99 -11.08
C PHE A 214 -1.32 -1.84 -11.84
N THR A 215 -0.04 -1.76 -11.48
CA THR A 215 1.02 -2.60 -12.04
C THR A 215 0.70 -4.09 -11.86
N GLU A 216 0.23 -4.49 -10.68
CA GLU A 216 -0.18 -5.87 -10.44
C GLU A 216 -1.41 -6.27 -11.28
N TRP A 217 -2.41 -5.40 -11.41
CA TRP A 217 -3.56 -5.67 -12.27
C TRP A 217 -3.17 -5.82 -13.75
N THR A 218 -2.22 -5.02 -14.24
CA THR A 218 -1.74 -5.16 -15.63
C THR A 218 -1.06 -6.52 -15.87
N ARG A 219 -0.26 -7.01 -14.91
CA ARG A 219 0.34 -8.36 -14.94
C ARG A 219 -0.74 -9.44 -14.97
N GLN A 220 -1.77 -9.31 -14.14
CA GLN A 220 -2.90 -10.24 -14.12
C GLN A 220 -3.73 -10.22 -15.41
N THR A 221 -3.78 -9.07 -16.10
CA THR A 221 -4.59 -8.86 -17.30
C THR A 221 -3.88 -9.30 -18.58
N TRP A 222 -2.59 -8.98 -18.73
CA TRP A 222 -1.81 -9.23 -19.97
C TRP A 222 -0.66 -10.23 -19.79
N GLY A 223 -0.63 -10.92 -18.65
CA GLY A 223 0.34 -11.95 -18.30
C GLY A 223 1.56 -11.40 -17.56
N GLU A 224 2.25 -12.30 -16.86
CA GLU A 224 3.37 -11.93 -15.97
C GLU A 224 4.47 -11.17 -16.70
N GLU A 225 4.84 -11.62 -17.90
CA GLU A 225 5.91 -11.02 -18.71
C GLU A 225 5.53 -9.69 -19.38
N PHE A 226 4.35 -9.12 -19.10
CA PHE A 226 3.85 -7.92 -19.79
C PHE A 226 4.81 -6.75 -19.72
N HIS A 227 5.32 -6.43 -18.53
CA HIS A 227 6.26 -5.31 -18.35
C HIS A 227 7.62 -5.58 -19.00
N ALA A 228 8.08 -6.84 -18.99
CA ALA A 228 9.29 -7.23 -19.71
C ALA A 228 9.16 -6.97 -21.22
N ARG A 229 8.02 -7.33 -21.82
CA ARG A 229 7.75 -7.06 -23.24
C ARG A 229 7.68 -5.56 -23.55
N ILE A 230 7.11 -4.75 -22.65
CA ILE A 230 7.12 -3.29 -22.78
C ILE A 230 8.55 -2.76 -22.75
N LEU A 231 9.35 -3.13 -21.75
CA LEU A 231 10.73 -2.70 -21.59
C LEU A 231 11.58 -3.03 -22.82
N LYS A 232 11.37 -4.22 -23.41
CA LYS A 232 12.07 -4.65 -24.64
C LYS A 232 11.74 -3.78 -25.86
N ARG A 233 10.56 -3.15 -25.91
CA ARG A 233 10.17 -2.25 -27.00
C ARG A 233 10.61 -0.81 -26.79
N CYS A 234 10.81 -0.40 -25.54
CA CYS A 234 11.26 0.95 -25.22
C CYS A 234 12.61 1.25 -25.86
N ASN A 235 12.67 2.34 -26.60
CA ASN A 235 13.89 2.85 -27.24
C ASN A 235 13.70 4.36 -27.49
N PRO A 236 14.71 5.11 -27.98
CA PRO A 236 14.58 6.57 -28.17
C PRO A 236 13.39 7.02 -29.03
N SER A 237 12.86 6.16 -29.91
CA SER A 237 11.68 6.45 -30.75
C SER A 237 10.37 5.89 -30.20
N THR A 238 10.41 4.96 -29.24
CA THR A 238 9.24 4.32 -28.66
C THR A 238 9.19 4.58 -27.16
N THR A 239 8.32 5.50 -26.74
CA THR A 239 8.08 5.80 -25.33
C THR A 239 7.42 4.62 -24.61
N TRP A 240 7.53 4.59 -23.28
CA TRP A 240 6.86 3.56 -22.47
C TRP A 240 5.35 3.50 -22.72
N ALA A 241 4.67 4.65 -22.77
CA ALA A 241 3.23 4.70 -23.02
C ALA A 241 2.87 4.12 -24.39
N ARG A 242 3.69 4.39 -25.41
CA ARG A 242 3.49 3.80 -26.74
C ARG A 242 3.75 2.29 -26.76
N ALA A 243 4.81 1.84 -26.09
CA ALA A 243 5.11 0.41 -25.97
C ALA A 243 4.01 -0.34 -25.19
N PHE A 244 3.46 0.27 -24.14
CA PHE A 244 2.30 -0.23 -23.40
C PHE A 244 1.10 -0.42 -24.33
N GLU A 245 0.77 0.59 -25.15
CA GLU A 245 -0.34 0.53 -26.10
C GLU A 245 -0.12 -0.55 -27.18
N MET A 246 1.11 -0.68 -27.68
CA MET A 246 1.45 -1.73 -28.65
C MET A 246 1.28 -3.14 -28.09
N GLU A 247 1.54 -3.34 -26.79
CA GLU A 247 1.44 -4.64 -26.12
C GLU A 247 0.02 -4.97 -25.61
N SER A 248 -0.73 -3.96 -25.18
CA SER A 248 -2.05 -4.15 -24.57
C SER A 248 -3.22 -3.88 -25.52
N GLY A 249 -2.97 -3.17 -26.62
CA GLY A 249 -3.99 -2.67 -27.55
C GLY A 249 -4.78 -1.46 -27.04
N VAL A 250 -4.43 -0.91 -25.88
CA VAL A 250 -5.12 0.24 -25.27
C VAL A 250 -4.11 1.21 -24.64
N SER A 251 -4.46 2.50 -24.55
CA SER A 251 -3.59 3.45 -23.87
C SER A 251 -3.51 3.18 -22.36
N PRO A 252 -2.44 3.60 -21.67
CA PRO A 252 -2.33 3.50 -20.22
C PRO A 252 -3.51 4.14 -19.47
N GLU A 253 -4.06 5.24 -19.99
CA GLU A 253 -5.21 5.96 -19.43
C GLU A 253 -6.48 5.09 -19.51
N VAL A 254 -6.76 4.51 -20.68
CA VAL A 254 -7.91 3.62 -20.86
C VAL A 254 -7.78 2.36 -19.99
N ALA A 255 -6.56 1.82 -19.88
CA ALA A 255 -6.28 0.70 -18.98
C ALA A 255 -6.52 1.07 -17.51
N PHE A 256 -6.09 2.27 -17.09
CA PHE A 256 -6.28 2.77 -15.73
C PHE A 256 -7.75 3.00 -15.41
N ASP A 257 -8.53 3.58 -16.32
CA ASP A 257 -9.97 3.78 -16.15
C ASP A 257 -10.72 2.44 -15.99
N ARG A 258 -10.35 1.44 -16.80
CA ARG A 258 -10.89 0.06 -16.69
C ARG A 258 -10.54 -0.57 -15.34
N TRP A 259 -9.29 -0.44 -14.93
CA TRP A 259 -8.85 -0.91 -13.61
C TRP A 259 -9.63 -0.22 -12.50
N GLN A 260 -9.76 1.11 -12.54
CA GLN A 260 -10.46 1.88 -11.53
C GLN A 260 -11.94 1.45 -11.42
N ALA A 261 -12.62 1.27 -12.54
CA ALA A 261 -14.01 0.82 -12.58
C ALA A 261 -14.17 -0.59 -11.98
N THR A 262 -13.29 -1.53 -12.34
CA THR A 262 -13.33 -2.90 -11.83
C THR A 262 -12.91 -2.99 -10.36
N PHE A 263 -11.84 -2.32 -9.97
CA PHE A 263 -11.33 -2.28 -8.59
C PHE A 263 -12.33 -1.60 -7.63
N GLY A 264 -12.94 -0.48 -8.05
CA GLY A 264 -13.97 0.23 -7.28
C GLY A 264 -15.29 -0.54 -7.16
N SER A 265 -15.57 -1.48 -8.07
CA SER A 265 -16.75 -2.36 -8.01
C SER A 265 -16.58 -3.55 -7.07
N GLN A 266 -15.37 -3.80 -6.56
CA GLN A 266 -15.11 -4.90 -5.65
C GLN A 266 -15.92 -4.75 -4.37
N VAL A 267 -16.50 -5.87 -3.95
CA VAL A 267 -17.47 -5.93 -2.88
C VAL A 267 -16.74 -5.91 -1.52
N LEU A 268 -16.68 -4.73 -0.90
CA LEU A 268 -15.91 -4.50 0.34
C LEU A 268 -16.60 -4.96 1.64
N TRP A 269 -17.81 -5.52 1.58
CA TRP A 269 -18.57 -5.87 2.79
C TRP A 269 -18.00 -7.04 3.62
N PRO A 270 -17.37 -8.11 3.05
CA PRO A 270 -16.81 -9.17 3.87
C PRO A 270 -15.70 -8.66 4.79
N GLY A 271 -14.83 -7.80 4.26
CA GLY A 271 -13.77 -7.15 5.04
C GLY A 271 -14.30 -6.15 6.06
N LEU A 272 -15.38 -5.43 5.74
CA LEU A 272 -16.04 -4.52 6.70
C LEU A 272 -16.68 -5.28 7.87
N LEU A 273 -17.36 -6.39 7.59
CA LEU A 273 -17.94 -7.25 8.63
C LEU A 273 -16.86 -7.81 9.54
N LEU A 274 -15.77 -8.33 8.96
CA LEU A 274 -14.65 -8.85 9.74
C LEU A 274 -13.97 -7.76 10.59
N ASP A 275 -13.73 -6.57 10.03
CA ASP A 275 -13.22 -5.40 10.76
C ASP A 275 -14.14 -5.01 11.94
N ILE A 276 -15.46 -4.99 11.72
CA ILE A 276 -16.42 -4.65 12.77
C ILE A 276 -16.43 -5.72 13.87
N LEU A 277 -16.39 -7.00 13.48
CA LEU A 277 -16.42 -8.13 14.41
C LEU A 277 -15.14 -8.25 15.24
N THR A 278 -13.98 -7.88 14.68
CA THR A 278 -12.67 -8.02 15.34
C THR A 278 -12.20 -6.73 16.03
N SER A 279 -12.78 -5.58 15.70
CA SER A 279 -12.46 -4.30 16.33
C SER A 279 -13.32 -4.03 17.57
N TRP A 280 -12.88 -3.10 18.42
CA TRP A 280 -13.65 -2.56 19.56
C TRP A 280 -15.01 -1.97 19.15
N LYS A 281 -15.18 -1.67 17.85
CA LYS A 281 -16.44 -1.22 17.24
C LYS A 281 -17.57 -2.25 17.35
N SER A 282 -17.27 -3.54 17.51
CA SER A 282 -18.25 -4.59 17.79
C SER A 282 -19.12 -4.26 19.02
N ILE A 283 -18.50 -3.71 20.08
CA ILE A 283 -19.21 -3.30 21.30
C ILE A 283 -20.18 -2.15 21.01
N ALA A 284 -19.76 -1.14 20.23
CA ALA A 284 -20.63 -0.03 19.84
C ALA A 284 -21.84 -0.53 19.02
N VAL A 285 -21.63 -1.47 18.10
CA VAL A 285 -22.71 -2.09 17.32
C VAL A 285 -23.65 -2.89 18.24
N LEU A 286 -23.11 -3.68 19.18
CA LEU A 286 -23.91 -4.42 20.16
C LEU A 286 -24.75 -3.50 21.04
N VAL A 287 -24.21 -2.35 21.46
CA VAL A 287 -24.95 -1.34 22.24
C VAL A 287 -26.08 -0.73 21.42
N ILE A 288 -25.84 -0.40 20.14
CA ILE A 288 -26.89 0.11 19.24
C ILE A 288 -27.98 -0.94 19.04
N VAL A 289 -27.60 -2.19 18.75
CA VAL A 289 -28.55 -3.30 18.59
C VAL A 289 -29.35 -3.53 19.89
N ALA A 290 -28.69 -3.54 21.04
CA ALA A 290 -29.35 -3.67 22.34
C ALA A 290 -30.33 -2.52 22.61
N ALA A 291 -29.94 -1.27 22.30
CA ALA A 291 -30.80 -0.11 22.45
C ALA A 291 -32.02 -0.17 21.52
N VAL A 292 -31.84 -0.60 20.26
CA VAL A 292 -32.94 -0.79 19.30
C VAL A 292 -33.88 -1.91 19.77
N VAL A 293 -33.34 -3.07 20.12
CA VAL A 293 -34.13 -4.22 20.62
C VAL A 293 -34.87 -3.86 21.91
N GLN A 294 -34.20 -3.17 22.84
CA GLN A 294 -34.81 -2.71 24.08
C GLN A 294 -35.89 -1.65 23.81
N GLY A 295 -35.68 -0.75 22.86
CA GLY A 295 -36.68 0.23 22.40
C GLY A 295 -37.92 -0.45 21.83
N ILE A 296 -37.73 -1.46 20.97
CA ILE A 296 -38.82 -2.27 20.40
C ILE A 296 -39.56 -3.03 21.51
N ARG A 297 -38.82 -3.65 22.44
CA ARG A 297 -39.41 -4.37 23.59
C ARG A 297 -40.21 -3.45 24.51
N ARG A 298 -39.70 -2.25 24.80
CA ARG A 298 -40.39 -1.23 25.61
C ARG A 298 -41.68 -0.77 24.94
N ARG A 299 -41.63 -0.47 23.64
CA ARG A 299 -42.84 -0.09 22.86
C ARG A 299 -43.89 -1.19 22.91
N ARG A 300 -43.50 -2.45 22.64
CA ARG A 300 -44.42 -3.60 22.71
C ARG A 300 -44.97 -3.84 24.13
N ALA A 301 -44.22 -3.54 25.18
CA ALA A 301 -44.70 -3.66 26.55
C ALA A 301 -45.73 -2.58 26.90
N LEU A 302 -45.47 -1.34 26.50
CA LEU A 302 -46.41 -0.23 26.67
C LEU A 302 -47.71 -0.45 25.88
N ASP A 303 -47.62 -0.94 24.64
CA ASP A 303 -48.79 -1.26 23.83
C ASP A 303 -49.65 -2.38 24.45
N ARG A 304 -49.02 -3.34 25.15
CA ARG A 304 -49.76 -4.37 25.90
C ARG A 304 -50.50 -3.79 27.11
N MET A 305 -49.87 -2.88 27.85
CA MET A 305 -50.49 -2.23 29.00
C MET A 305 -51.69 -1.37 28.58
N ARG A 306 -51.54 -0.55 27.52
CA ARG A 306 -52.65 0.26 26.98
C ARG A 306 -53.87 -0.59 26.60
N ARG A 307 -53.66 -1.73 25.94
CA ARG A 307 -54.76 -2.64 25.59
C ARG A 307 -55.44 -3.26 26.81
N LEU A 308 -54.69 -3.55 27.87
CA LEU A 308 -55.27 -4.06 29.11
C LEU A 308 -56.08 -2.98 29.82
N GLU A 309 -55.57 -1.74 29.88
CA GLU A 309 -56.30 -0.58 30.41
C GLU A 309 -57.60 -0.33 29.62
N GLU A 310 -57.57 -0.37 28.28
CA GLU A 310 -58.77 -0.24 27.44
C GLU A 310 -59.80 -1.35 27.70
N LEU A 311 -59.35 -2.58 27.94
CA LEU A 311 -60.23 -3.71 28.29
C LEU A 311 -60.80 -3.57 29.70
N GLU A 312 -60.02 -3.08 30.66
CA GLU A 312 -60.45 -2.82 32.04
C GLU A 312 -61.46 -1.66 32.08
N GLU A 313 -61.23 -0.57 31.35
CA GLU A 313 -62.20 0.53 31.22
C GLU A 313 -63.50 0.07 30.56
N GLN A 314 -63.44 -0.79 29.53
CA GLN A 314 -64.64 -1.39 28.94
C GLN A 314 -65.39 -2.31 29.91
N GLN A 315 -64.67 -3.02 30.79
CA GLN A 315 -65.28 -3.88 31.81
C GLN A 315 -65.78 -3.09 33.02
N SER A 316 -65.19 -1.94 33.35
CA SER A 316 -65.59 -1.10 34.50
C SER A 316 -66.83 -0.24 34.23
N TRP A 317 -67.39 -0.27 33.01
CA TRP A 317 -68.64 0.40 32.66
C TRP A 317 -69.85 -0.56 32.49
N PRO A 318 -70.29 -1.31 33.52
CA PRO A 318 -71.66 -1.82 33.56
C PRO A 318 -72.58 -0.74 34.13
N SER A 319 -73.49 -0.25 33.27
CA SER A 319 -74.52 0.74 33.59
C SER A 319 -75.24 0.46 34.93
N GLN A 320 -75.18 1.39 35.88
CA GLN A 320 -76.17 1.46 36.96
C GLN A 320 -77.54 1.74 36.32
N LYS A 321 -78.37 0.69 36.16
CA LYS A 321 -79.79 0.86 35.85
C LYS A 321 -80.50 1.23 37.15
N PHE A 322 -80.84 2.51 37.31
CA PHE A 322 -81.80 2.94 38.32
C PHE A 322 -83.19 2.37 37.97
N PRO A 323 -83.94 1.77 38.90
CA PRO A 323 -85.29 1.30 38.62
C PRO A 323 -86.26 2.49 38.59
N THR A 324 -86.91 2.72 37.45
CA THR A 324 -88.04 3.67 37.32
C THR A 324 -89.34 2.96 37.73
N SER A 325 -90.02 3.52 38.73
CA SER A 325 -91.31 3.07 39.26
C SER A 325 -92.46 3.64 38.40
N ASP A 326 -92.92 2.90 37.39
CA ASP A 326 -94.18 3.19 36.71
C ASP A 326 -95.22 2.11 37.08
N GLY A 327 -96.03 2.41 38.09
CA GLY A 327 -97.25 1.67 38.41
C GLY A 327 -98.41 2.21 37.58
N GLN A 328 -99.11 1.35 36.84
CA GLN A 328 -100.42 1.65 36.28
C GLN A 328 -101.52 0.86 37.00
N ASN A 329 -102.48 1.64 37.46
CA ASN A 329 -103.59 1.30 38.35
C ASN A 329 -104.77 0.76 37.51
N THR A 330 -105.23 -0.46 37.79
CA THR A 330 -106.46 -1.01 37.22
C THR A 330 -107.66 -0.56 38.04
N LYS A 331 -108.64 0.13 37.42
CA LYS A 331 -110.02 0.21 37.90
C LYS A 331 -111.00 0.11 36.75
N ASP A 332 -111.91 -0.84 36.95
CA ASP A 332 -113.24 -1.12 36.37
C ASP A 332 -113.39 -1.35 34.86
#